data_AF-G4YF59-F1
#
_entry.id   AF-G4YF59-F1
#
_cell.length_a   1.000
_cell.length_b   1.000
_cell.length_c   1.000
_cell.angle_alpha   90.00
_cell.angle_beta   90.00
_cell.angle_gamma   90.00
#
_symmetry.space_group_name_H-M   'P 1'
#
loop_
_entity.id
_entity.type
_entity.pdbx_description
1 polymer ?
#
loop_
_entity_poly.entity_id
_entity_poly.type
_entity_poly.pdbx_seq_one_letter_code
_entity_poly.pdbx_strand_id
1 'polypeptide(L)'
;MHDPRIPRGSIFAPVNTARAVDARDKVKKRRGTTTKRRSNNNNKGNPSIFEAQAVPSYGCRLLDAFTSISLDANLIEQTQPTPERESFSQTDDCCTSIVVFPLLTPLWQFSSLQIEESDGLFNFDVEVKPLLNVLVNKTLAQALVEVKEEQEMQMLHRQHEVVKAEKRDARQAERDLEEKAKEANRKKELIKKKKAEKQIRDQIMRRKLFAWQFARPMVSQAIDQATTTLQKKGVFYDPMLRNLAIWLAGDVYQAADDTIRLRALSVELLDGMLYYCVYVAGLRMC
;
A
#
# COMPACT_ATOMS: atom_id res chain seq x y z
N MET A 1 -23.46 10.32 47.18
CA MET A 1 -24.60 9.48 47.61
C MET A 1 -25.27 8.92 46.37
N HIS A 2 -25.07 7.64 46.08
CA HIS A 2 -25.72 6.93 44.97
C HIS A 2 -26.30 5.61 45.50
N ASP A 3 -27.60 5.41 45.32
CA ASP A 3 -28.34 4.24 45.79
C ASP A 3 -28.42 3.19 44.66
N PRO A 4 -27.88 1.97 44.87
CA PRO A 4 -27.83 0.92 43.84
C PRO A 4 -29.18 0.24 43.55
N ARG A 5 -30.29 0.64 44.19
CA ARG A 5 -31.59 -0.05 44.08
C ARG A 5 -32.54 0.49 43.01
N ILE A 6 -32.17 1.54 42.27
CA ILE A 6 -33.04 2.13 41.24
C ILE A 6 -32.52 1.75 39.84
N PRO A 7 -33.20 0.84 39.10
CA PRO A 7 -32.81 0.52 37.74
C PRO A 7 -33.23 1.65 36.80
N ARG A 8 -32.25 2.36 36.22
CA ARG A 8 -32.50 3.32 35.13
C ARG A 8 -32.35 2.59 33.81
N GLY A 9 -33.43 2.55 33.02
CA GLY A 9 -33.43 1.97 31.68
C GLY A 9 -32.50 2.72 30.71
N SER A 10 -32.16 2.04 29.61
CA SER A 10 -31.31 2.52 28.51
C SER A 10 -31.83 3.82 27.88
N ILE A 11 -30.96 4.84 27.82
CA ILE A 11 -31.15 6.05 27.01
C ILE A 11 -30.53 5.77 25.64
N PHE A 12 -31.36 5.42 24.64
CA PHE A 12 -30.91 5.42 23.25
C PHE A 12 -30.71 6.87 22.79
N ALA A 13 -29.47 7.22 22.44
CA ALA A 13 -29.14 8.34 21.57
C ALA A 13 -28.33 7.81 20.38
N PRO A 14 -28.67 8.15 19.12
CA PRO A 14 -27.79 7.84 18.00
C PRO A 14 -26.62 8.83 18.00
N VAL A 15 -25.42 8.32 18.27
CA VAL A 15 -24.17 9.06 18.10
C VAL A 15 -23.87 9.14 16.59
N ASN A 16 -24.27 10.25 15.96
CA ASN A 16 -23.72 10.64 14.67
C ASN A 16 -22.29 11.17 14.87
N THR A 17 -21.28 10.33 14.63
CA THR A 17 -19.90 10.78 14.45
C THR A 17 -19.40 10.41 13.06
N ALA A 18 -19.76 11.25 12.08
CA ALA A 18 -18.93 11.44 10.91
C ALA A 18 -17.85 12.47 11.25
N ARG A 19 -16.60 12.03 11.45
CA ARG A 19 -15.42 12.90 11.27
C ARG A 19 -14.30 12.10 10.63
N ALA A 20 -14.07 12.41 9.35
CA ALA A 20 -12.86 12.08 8.63
C ALA A 20 -11.71 13.01 9.04
N VAL A 21 -10.67 12.36 9.53
CA VAL A 21 -9.21 12.56 9.36
C VAL A 21 -8.70 13.80 8.57
N ASP A 22 -7.72 14.46 9.21
CA ASP A 22 -6.53 15.22 8.74
C ASP A 22 -6.57 16.68 8.23
N ALA A 23 -6.12 17.56 9.13
CA ALA A 23 -4.94 18.46 9.07
C ALA A 23 -4.40 18.97 7.70
N ARG A 24 -4.42 20.30 7.49
CA ARG A 24 -3.27 21.23 7.58
C ARG A 24 -3.54 22.58 6.89
N ASP A 25 -3.08 23.62 7.58
CA ASP A 25 -2.56 24.93 7.12
C ASP A 25 -3.25 25.70 5.99
N LYS A 26 -3.70 26.93 6.31
CA LYS A 26 -3.05 28.17 5.81
C LYS A 26 -3.64 29.47 6.35
N VAL A 27 -2.76 30.45 6.40
CA VAL A 27 -2.82 31.80 6.94
C VAL A 27 -3.41 32.81 5.93
N LYS A 28 -4.12 33.83 6.45
CA LYS A 28 -4.43 35.19 5.92
C LYS A 28 -5.00 35.34 4.49
N LYS A 29 -6.15 36.02 4.33
CA LYS A 29 -6.32 37.50 4.14
C LYS A 29 -7.70 37.82 3.51
N ARG A 30 -8.40 38.75 4.17
CA ARG A 30 -9.17 39.92 3.66
C ARG A 30 -10.02 39.83 2.36
N ARG A 31 -11.27 40.31 2.56
CA ARG A 31 -12.11 41.22 1.73
C ARG A 31 -12.76 40.68 0.46
N GLY A 32 -14.04 41.04 0.30
CA GLY A 32 -14.60 41.41 -1.01
C GLY A 32 -15.95 40.81 -1.37
N THR A 33 -17.01 41.57 -1.09
CA THR A 33 -18.13 41.88 -2.01
C THR A 33 -18.85 40.76 -2.77
N THR A 34 -20.12 40.62 -2.38
CA THR A 34 -21.31 40.46 -3.24
C THR A 34 -21.11 40.79 -4.72
N THR A 35 -21.37 39.82 -5.60
CA THR A 35 -21.96 40.09 -6.91
C THR A 35 -22.71 38.86 -7.46
N LYS A 36 -23.94 39.14 -7.93
CA LYS A 36 -24.81 38.26 -8.70
C LYS A 36 -24.07 37.52 -9.81
N ARG A 37 -24.38 36.23 -9.99
CA ARG A 37 -24.37 35.58 -11.31
C ARG A 37 -25.62 34.73 -11.50
N ARG A 38 -26.42 35.11 -12.49
CA ARG A 38 -27.37 34.23 -13.20
C ARG A 38 -26.58 33.14 -13.90
N SER A 39 -27.06 31.90 -13.83
CA SER A 39 -26.77 30.87 -14.82
C SER A 39 -27.89 29.82 -14.77
N ASN A 40 -28.72 29.81 -15.80
CA ASN A 40 -29.38 28.59 -16.25
C ASN A 40 -28.28 27.58 -16.60
N ASN A 41 -28.40 26.34 -16.14
CA ASN A 41 -27.99 25.21 -16.96
C ASN A 41 -28.66 23.91 -16.50
N ASN A 42 -29.17 23.20 -17.50
CA ASN A 42 -29.76 21.88 -17.43
C ASN A 42 -28.78 20.89 -16.78
N ASN A 43 -29.12 20.35 -15.61
CA ASN A 43 -28.48 19.15 -15.09
C ASN A 43 -29.34 17.93 -15.41
N LYS A 44 -29.08 17.34 -16.58
CA LYS A 44 -29.28 15.90 -16.78
C LYS A 44 -28.23 15.20 -15.91
N GLY A 45 -28.69 14.43 -14.92
CA GLY A 45 -27.82 13.65 -14.06
C GLY A 45 -27.00 12.65 -14.88
N ASN A 46 -25.70 12.57 -14.59
CA ASN A 46 -24.82 11.55 -15.15
C ASN A 46 -25.22 10.19 -14.56
N PRO A 47 -25.38 9.12 -15.38
CA PRO A 47 -25.60 7.79 -14.85
C PRO A 47 -24.36 7.33 -14.06
N SER A 48 -24.60 6.58 -12.99
CA SER A 48 -23.54 6.07 -12.13
C SER A 48 -22.62 5.10 -12.90
N ILE A 49 -21.34 5.06 -12.51
CA ILE A 49 -20.29 4.22 -13.12
C ILE A 49 -20.67 2.72 -13.22
N PHE A 50 -21.65 2.27 -12.44
CA PHE A 50 -22.14 0.89 -12.47
C PHE A 50 -23.10 0.59 -13.63
N GLU A 51 -23.68 1.59 -14.27
CA GLU A 51 -24.75 1.41 -15.27
C GLU A 51 -24.22 1.43 -16.72
N ALA A 52 -22.95 1.78 -16.93
CA ALA A 52 -22.32 1.88 -18.25
C ALA A 52 -21.64 0.58 -18.73
N GLN A 53 -21.79 -0.54 -18.01
CA GLN A 53 -21.23 -1.84 -18.40
C GLN A 53 -22.31 -2.87 -18.71
N ALA A 54 -23.17 -2.55 -19.68
CA ALA A 54 -23.97 -3.55 -20.38
C ALA A 54 -23.65 -3.46 -21.88
N VAL A 55 -22.67 -4.25 -22.32
CA VAL A 55 -22.42 -4.51 -23.75
C VAL A 55 -22.75 -5.98 -24.01
N PRO A 56 -23.53 -6.29 -25.07
CA PRO A 56 -23.93 -7.65 -25.40
C PRO A 56 -22.83 -8.32 -26.23
N SER A 57 -22.41 -9.53 -25.86
CA SER A 57 -21.45 -10.29 -26.66
C SER A 57 -21.59 -11.79 -26.43
N TYR A 58 -22.29 -12.41 -27.40
CA TYR A 58 -22.04 -13.72 -27.97
C TYR A 58 -20.86 -14.53 -27.41
N GLY A 59 -21.19 -15.74 -26.96
CA GLY A 59 -20.40 -16.94 -27.16
C GLY A 59 -19.02 -16.99 -26.52
N CYS A 60 -18.96 -17.34 -25.24
CA CYS A 60 -17.80 -18.05 -24.67
C CYS A 60 -18.31 -19.05 -23.61
N ARG A 61 -18.39 -20.32 -24.00
CA ARG A 61 -18.68 -21.46 -23.13
C ARG A 61 -17.47 -21.73 -22.22
N LEU A 62 -17.34 -21.03 -21.10
CA LEU A 62 -16.41 -21.44 -20.02
C LEU A 62 -16.59 -20.67 -18.69
N LEU A 63 -17.82 -20.35 -18.26
CA LEU A 63 -18.04 -19.66 -16.97
C LEU A 63 -19.28 -20.16 -16.19
N ASP A 64 -19.66 -21.43 -16.31
CA ASP A 64 -20.73 -22.04 -15.47
C ASP A 64 -20.23 -22.43 -14.05
N ALA A 65 -19.45 -21.56 -13.40
CA ALA A 65 -18.96 -21.82 -12.04
C ALA A 65 -18.92 -20.58 -11.14
N PHE A 66 -19.74 -19.58 -11.41
CA PHE A 66 -20.05 -18.55 -10.40
C PHE A 66 -21.52 -18.65 -10.04
N THR A 67 -21.82 -19.64 -9.18
CA THR A 67 -23.02 -19.59 -8.35
C THR A 67 -23.02 -18.23 -7.65
N SER A 68 -24.03 -17.40 -7.92
CA SER A 68 -24.31 -16.23 -7.10
C SER A 68 -24.57 -16.73 -5.68
N ILE A 69 -23.56 -16.60 -4.82
CA ILE A 69 -23.68 -16.97 -3.41
C ILE A 69 -24.71 -16.03 -2.81
N SER A 70 -25.94 -16.54 -2.57
CA SER A 70 -26.96 -15.75 -1.88
C SER A 70 -26.54 -15.58 -0.42
N LEU A 71 -26.37 -14.33 -0.01
CA LEU A 71 -26.01 -13.95 1.36
C LEU A 71 -27.23 -13.91 2.29
N ASP A 72 -28.43 -14.21 1.78
CA ASP A 72 -29.68 -14.18 2.55
C ASP A 72 -29.63 -15.11 3.77
N ALA A 73 -28.90 -16.23 3.68
CA ALA A 73 -28.71 -17.17 4.79
C ALA A 73 -27.79 -16.65 5.91
N ASN A 74 -27.03 -15.58 5.69
CA ASN A 74 -26.13 -14.97 6.69
C ASN A 74 -26.65 -13.62 7.23
N LEU A 75 -27.84 -13.20 6.78
CA LEU A 75 -28.55 -11.98 7.22
C LEU A 75 -29.54 -12.26 8.37
N ILE A 76 -29.16 -13.15 9.30
CA ILE A 76 -29.94 -13.36 10.52
C ILE A 76 -29.54 -12.25 11.50
N GLU A 77 -30.46 -11.34 11.80
CA GLU A 77 -30.28 -10.36 12.89
C GLU A 77 -29.96 -11.12 14.17
N GLN A 78 -28.72 -10.98 14.66
CA GLN A 78 -28.31 -11.53 15.94
C GLN A 78 -28.94 -10.71 17.06
N THR A 79 -30.19 -11.01 17.39
CA THR A 79 -30.81 -10.54 18.62
C THR A 79 -30.06 -11.18 19.78
N GLN A 80 -29.34 -10.39 20.57
CA GLN A 80 -28.71 -10.91 21.80
C GLN A 80 -29.83 -11.49 22.67
N PRO A 81 -29.73 -12.74 23.15
CA PRO A 81 -30.72 -13.28 24.05
C PRO A 81 -30.72 -12.41 25.31
N THR A 82 -31.83 -11.72 25.55
CA THR A 82 -32.07 -11.01 26.79
C THR A 82 -31.91 -12.03 27.92
N PRO A 83 -31.10 -11.78 28.96
CA PRO A 83 -31.03 -12.70 30.09
C PRO A 83 -32.40 -12.75 30.75
N GLU A 84 -33.13 -13.84 30.53
CA GLU A 84 -34.37 -14.12 31.22
C GLU A 84 -34.03 -14.38 32.68
N ARG A 85 -34.30 -13.37 33.52
CA ARG A 85 -34.15 -13.49 34.96
C ARG A 85 -35.44 -14.09 35.49
N GLU A 86 -35.42 -15.40 35.73
CA GLU A 86 -36.50 -16.08 36.45
C GLU A 86 -36.53 -15.55 37.90
N SER A 87 -37.49 -14.68 38.19
CA SER A 87 -37.83 -14.29 39.55
C SER A 87 -38.98 -15.16 40.03
N PHE A 88 -38.67 -16.23 40.76
CA PHE A 88 -39.68 -16.97 41.50
C PHE A 88 -40.05 -16.15 42.74
N SER A 89 -41.23 -15.51 42.72
CA SER A 89 -41.90 -15.16 43.97
C SER A 89 -42.46 -16.44 44.56
N GLN A 90 -42.07 -16.79 45.78
CA GLN A 90 -42.71 -17.86 46.54
C GLN A 90 -44.15 -17.44 46.85
N THR A 91 -45.05 -17.71 45.92
CA THR A 91 -46.46 -17.91 46.24
C THR A 91 -46.56 -19.35 46.70
N ASP A 92 -46.36 -19.58 48.01
CA ASP A 92 -46.97 -20.76 48.61
C ASP A 92 -48.46 -20.63 48.31
N ASP A 93 -49.00 -21.60 47.56
CA ASP A 93 -50.43 -21.81 47.45
C ASP A 93 -50.94 -22.00 48.88
N CYS A 94 -51.48 -20.93 49.47
CA CYS A 94 -52.12 -21.02 50.77
C CYS A 94 -53.25 -22.04 50.63
N CYS A 95 -53.02 -23.21 51.22
CA CYS A 95 -53.87 -24.39 51.26
C CYS A 95 -55.34 -24.13 50.85
N THR A 96 -55.72 -24.55 49.65
CA THR A 96 -57.12 -24.76 49.25
C THR A 96 -57.64 -26.11 49.77
N SER A 97 -57.26 -26.49 50.99
CA SER A 97 -57.94 -27.51 51.75
C SER A 97 -58.80 -26.82 52.79
N ILE A 98 -59.94 -26.29 52.36
CA ILE A 98 -61.06 -26.08 53.28
C ILE A 98 -61.49 -27.48 53.69
N VAL A 99 -60.94 -27.99 54.79
CA VAL A 99 -61.55 -29.09 55.51
C VAL A 99 -62.86 -28.53 56.03
N VAL A 100 -63.97 -28.95 55.43
CA VAL A 100 -65.31 -28.60 55.90
C VAL A 100 -65.47 -29.24 57.27
N PHE A 101 -65.18 -28.49 58.32
CA PHE A 101 -65.66 -28.82 59.65
C PHE A 101 -67.19 -28.73 59.63
N PRO A 102 -67.91 -29.72 60.17
CA PRO A 102 -69.35 -29.61 60.31
C PRO A 102 -69.64 -28.39 61.21
N LEU A 103 -70.48 -27.49 60.69
CA LEU A 103 -70.97 -26.29 61.35
C LEU A 103 -71.72 -26.70 62.63
N LEU A 104 -71.00 -26.84 63.74
CA LEU A 104 -71.61 -26.87 65.06
C LEU A 104 -72.04 -25.43 65.37
N THR A 105 -73.33 -25.17 65.27
CA THR A 105 -73.95 -23.93 65.75
C THR A 105 -73.60 -23.74 67.22
N PRO A 106 -72.99 -22.62 67.65
CA PRO A 106 -72.84 -22.35 69.06
C PRO A 106 -74.20 -22.01 69.65
N LEU A 107 -74.63 -22.81 70.62
CA LEU A 107 -75.59 -22.37 71.61
C LEU A 107 -74.93 -21.20 72.34
N TRP A 108 -75.35 -19.97 72.05
CA TRP A 108 -74.86 -18.76 72.71
C TRP A 108 -75.33 -18.73 74.16
N GLN A 109 -74.75 -19.57 75.00
CA GLN A 109 -74.71 -19.33 76.43
C GLN A 109 -73.49 -18.45 76.68
N PHE A 110 -73.68 -17.14 76.56
CA PHE A 110 -72.72 -16.15 77.05
C PHE A 110 -72.67 -16.23 78.58
N SER A 111 -71.99 -17.25 79.08
CA SER A 111 -71.39 -17.20 80.41
C SER A 111 -69.96 -16.71 80.18
N SER A 112 -69.66 -15.56 80.74
CA SER A 112 -68.41 -14.80 80.66
C SER A 112 -67.18 -15.64 81.03
N LEU A 113 -66.70 -16.48 80.12
CA LEU A 113 -65.39 -17.12 80.18
C LEU A 113 -64.38 -16.16 79.53
N GLN A 114 -64.11 -15.08 80.25
CA GLN A 114 -63.03 -14.16 79.91
C GLN A 114 -61.72 -14.78 80.41
N ILE A 115 -60.83 -15.14 79.48
CA ILE A 115 -59.45 -15.54 79.81
C ILE A 115 -58.74 -14.27 80.24
N GLU A 116 -58.21 -14.25 81.46
CA GLU A 116 -57.39 -13.13 81.94
C GLU A 116 -55.92 -13.35 81.57
N GLU A 117 -55.15 -12.28 81.45
CA GLU A 117 -53.70 -12.35 81.19
C GLU A 117 -52.93 -13.13 82.29
N SER A 118 -53.56 -13.32 83.46
CA SER A 118 -53.06 -14.07 84.62
C SER A 118 -53.18 -15.60 84.49
N ASP A 119 -53.91 -16.13 83.50
CA ASP A 119 -54.20 -17.58 83.34
C ASP A 119 -53.01 -18.41 82.85
N GLY A 120 -51.84 -17.80 82.59
CA GLY A 120 -50.61 -18.52 82.22
C GLY A 120 -50.71 -19.28 80.89
N LEU A 121 -51.62 -18.85 80.00
CA LEU A 121 -51.96 -19.55 78.76
C LEU A 121 -50.86 -19.49 77.67
N PHE A 122 -49.92 -18.55 77.81
CA PHE A 122 -48.77 -18.42 76.93
C PHE A 122 -47.53 -19.06 77.54
N ASN A 123 -47.04 -20.12 76.89
CA ASN A 123 -45.76 -20.74 77.26
C ASN A 123 -44.67 -20.31 76.28
N PHE A 124 -43.84 -19.35 76.70
CA PHE A 124 -42.75 -18.81 75.88
C PHE A 124 -41.81 -19.91 75.36
N ASP A 125 -41.50 -20.92 76.18
CA ASP A 125 -40.58 -21.99 75.81
C ASP A 125 -41.13 -22.92 74.73
N VAL A 126 -42.45 -22.92 74.49
CA VAL A 126 -43.08 -23.67 73.41
C VAL A 126 -43.23 -22.79 72.17
N GLU A 127 -43.71 -21.56 72.36
CA GLU A 127 -44.06 -20.65 71.26
C GLU A 127 -42.84 -20.00 70.58
N VAL A 128 -41.69 -19.89 71.28
CA VAL A 128 -40.45 -19.36 70.69
C VAL A 128 -39.76 -20.38 69.77
N LYS A 129 -40.02 -21.68 69.95
CA LYS A 129 -39.31 -22.76 69.23
C LYS A 129 -39.47 -22.68 67.71
N PRO A 130 -40.67 -22.46 67.13
CA PRO A 130 -40.83 -22.32 65.69
C PRO A 130 -40.07 -21.12 65.12
N LEU A 131 -40.11 -19.98 65.82
CA LEU A 131 -39.41 -18.77 65.42
C LEU A 131 -37.88 -18.98 65.43
N LEU A 132 -37.36 -19.55 66.52
CA LEU A 132 -35.94 -19.84 66.65
C LEU A 132 -35.47 -20.85 65.61
N ASN A 133 -36.26 -21.88 65.34
CA ASN A 133 -35.94 -22.88 64.32
C ASN A 133 -35.83 -22.24 62.92
N VAL A 134 -36.77 -21.37 62.56
CA VAL A 134 -36.71 -20.66 61.27
C VAL A 134 -35.51 -19.72 61.20
N LEU A 135 -35.24 -18.96 62.27
CA LEU A 135 -34.10 -18.04 62.29
C LEU A 135 -32.77 -18.78 62.19
N VAL A 136 -32.57 -19.82 63.00
CA VAL A 136 -31.33 -20.61 63.00
C VAL A 136 -31.16 -21.34 61.67
N ASN A 137 -32.19 -21.98 61.14
CA ASN A 137 -32.06 -22.68 59.86
C ASN A 137 -31.81 -21.74 58.69
N LYS A 138 -32.48 -20.58 58.65
CA LYS A 138 -32.26 -19.58 57.59
C LYS A 138 -30.86 -18.99 57.66
N THR A 139 -30.41 -18.62 58.86
CA THR A 139 -29.05 -18.05 59.04
C THR A 139 -27.97 -19.06 58.70
N LEU A 140 -28.11 -20.33 59.10
CA LEU A 140 -27.16 -21.39 58.74
C LEU A 140 -27.18 -21.69 57.23
N ALA A 141 -28.37 -21.77 56.63
CA ALA A 141 -28.51 -22.02 55.19
C ALA A 141 -27.88 -20.87 54.38
N GLN A 142 -28.15 -19.62 54.76
CA GLN A 142 -27.58 -18.45 54.12
C GLN A 142 -26.06 -18.41 54.28
N ALA A 143 -25.53 -18.59 55.50
CA ALA A 143 -24.09 -18.61 55.74
C ALA A 143 -23.37 -19.70 54.92
N LEU A 144 -23.99 -20.87 54.77
CA LEU A 144 -23.42 -21.97 53.99
C LEU A 144 -23.37 -21.63 52.49
N VAL A 145 -24.39 -20.96 51.95
CA VAL A 145 -24.40 -20.51 50.55
C VAL A 145 -23.34 -19.44 50.33
N GLU A 146 -23.27 -18.42 51.19
CA GLU A 146 -22.30 -17.33 51.09
C GLU A 146 -20.85 -17.85 51.10
N VAL A 147 -20.52 -18.76 52.02
CA VAL A 147 -19.17 -19.36 52.09
C VAL A 147 -18.84 -20.15 50.82
N LYS A 148 -19.81 -20.86 50.23
CA LYS A 148 -19.59 -21.59 48.97
C LYS A 148 -19.37 -20.64 47.80
N GLU A 149 -20.17 -19.59 47.70
CA GLU A 149 -20.03 -18.56 46.67
C GLU A 149 -18.67 -17.86 46.77
N GLU A 150 -18.22 -17.50 47.97
CA GLU A 150 -16.90 -16.90 48.17
C GLU A 150 -15.77 -17.84 47.73
N GLN A 151 -15.88 -19.14 48.03
CA GLN A 151 -14.89 -20.14 47.61
C GLN A 151 -14.87 -20.30 46.08
N GLU A 152 -16.04 -20.32 45.44
CA GLU A 152 -16.15 -20.38 43.98
C GLU A 152 -15.56 -19.11 43.33
N MET A 153 -15.90 -17.94 43.85
CA MET A 153 -15.37 -16.66 43.36
C MET A 153 -13.84 -16.61 43.46
N GLN A 154 -13.27 -17.10 44.56
CA GLN A 154 -11.80 -17.22 44.70
C GLN A 154 -11.20 -18.19 43.67
N MET A 155 -11.86 -19.31 43.40
CA MET A 155 -11.42 -20.26 42.37
C MET A 155 -11.43 -19.63 40.97
N LEU A 156 -12.54 -18.97 40.61
CA LEU A 156 -12.70 -18.30 39.32
C LEU A 156 -11.68 -17.18 39.14
N HIS A 157 -11.40 -16.38 40.18
CA HIS A 157 -10.37 -15.35 40.12
C HIS A 157 -8.98 -15.93 39.86
N ARG A 158 -8.61 -17.03 40.54
CA ARG A 158 -7.32 -17.70 40.31
C ARG A 158 -7.22 -18.22 38.88
N GLN A 159 -8.26 -18.90 38.38
CA GLN A 159 -8.29 -19.40 37.00
C GLN A 159 -8.21 -18.25 35.99
N HIS A 160 -8.95 -17.16 36.22
CA HIS A 160 -8.94 -16.00 35.35
C HIS A 160 -7.55 -15.36 35.25
N GLU A 161 -6.85 -15.19 36.37
CA GLU A 161 -5.51 -14.61 36.36
C GLU A 161 -4.49 -15.50 35.64
N VAL A 162 -4.61 -16.84 35.74
CA VAL A 162 -3.77 -17.76 34.95
C VAL A 162 -4.03 -17.59 33.46
N VAL A 163 -5.29 -17.68 33.01
CA VAL A 163 -5.64 -17.53 31.58
C VAL A 163 -5.23 -16.16 31.04
N LYS A 164 -5.34 -15.11 31.86
CA LYS A 164 -4.93 -13.76 31.51
C LYS A 164 -3.42 -13.63 31.38
N ALA A 165 -2.65 -14.31 32.23
CA ALA A 165 -1.19 -14.40 32.10
C ALA A 165 -0.81 -15.15 30.81
N GLU A 166 -1.38 -16.32 30.58
CA GLU A 166 -1.16 -17.10 29.34
C GLU A 166 -1.49 -16.29 28.09
N LYS A 167 -2.60 -15.55 28.09
CA LYS A 167 -2.99 -14.67 26.96
C LYS A 167 -2.06 -13.47 26.79
N ARG A 168 -1.37 -13.01 27.84
CA ARG A 168 -0.35 -11.95 27.74
C ARG A 168 0.92 -12.53 27.13
N ASP A 169 1.35 -13.70 27.58
CA ASP A 169 2.54 -14.39 27.10
C ASP A 169 2.39 -14.78 25.62
N ALA A 170 1.25 -15.33 25.24
CA ALA A 170 0.92 -15.65 23.85
C ALA A 170 0.95 -14.40 22.95
N ARG A 171 0.36 -13.28 23.41
CA ARG A 171 0.41 -11.99 22.69
C ARG A 171 1.81 -11.43 22.57
N GLN A 172 2.67 -11.65 23.57
CA GLN A 172 4.07 -11.24 23.50
C GLN A 172 4.84 -12.08 22.48
N ALA A 173 4.67 -13.40 22.50
CA ALA A 173 5.28 -14.29 21.51
C ALA A 173 4.84 -13.95 20.08
N GLU A 174 3.56 -13.62 19.87
CA GLU A 174 3.05 -13.18 18.56
C GLU A 174 3.71 -11.89 18.09
N ARG A 175 3.87 -10.89 18.98
CA ARG A 175 4.56 -9.62 18.66
C ARG A 175 6.01 -9.85 18.29
N ASP A 176 6.73 -10.68 19.04
CA ASP A 176 8.13 -10.99 18.77
C ASP A 176 8.30 -11.68 17.39
N LEU A 177 7.36 -12.56 17.03
CA LEU A 177 7.33 -13.20 15.71
C LEU A 177 7.04 -12.19 14.59
N GLU A 178 6.09 -11.28 14.80
CA GLU A 178 5.76 -10.22 13.83
C GLU A 178 6.95 -9.28 13.60
N GLU A 179 7.65 -8.88 14.66
CA GLU A 179 8.85 -8.04 14.56
C GLU A 179 9.98 -8.75 13.80
N LYS A 180 10.25 -10.02 14.13
CA LYS A 180 11.22 -10.84 13.39
C LYS A 180 10.84 -10.97 11.92
N ALA A 181 9.57 -11.15 11.61
CA ALA A 181 9.08 -11.21 10.22
C ALA A 181 9.26 -9.88 9.49
N LYS A 182 8.96 -8.75 10.14
CA LYS A 182 9.19 -7.39 9.60
C LYS A 182 10.67 -7.15 9.33
N GLU A 183 11.56 -7.51 10.25
CA GLU A 183 13.01 -7.40 10.05
C GLU A 183 13.52 -8.27 8.91
N ALA A 184 13.08 -9.52 8.84
CA ALA A 184 13.44 -10.43 7.76
C ALA A 184 13.00 -9.87 6.41
N ASN A 185 11.79 -9.30 6.33
CA ASN A 185 11.29 -8.68 5.11
C ASN A 185 12.12 -7.45 4.72
N ARG A 186 12.45 -6.57 5.68
CA ARG A 186 13.34 -5.42 5.46
C ARG A 186 14.71 -5.85 4.92
N LYS A 187 15.32 -6.90 5.50
CA LYS A 187 16.60 -7.46 5.04
C LYS A 187 16.48 -8.01 3.61
N LYS A 188 15.43 -8.77 3.29
CA LYS A 188 15.15 -9.28 1.95
C LYS A 188 15.03 -8.16 0.91
N GLU A 189 14.29 -7.10 1.22
CA GLU A 189 14.12 -5.95 0.33
C GLU A 189 15.44 -5.19 0.10
N LEU A 190 16.27 -5.00 1.14
CA LEU A 190 17.59 -4.40 0.98
C LEU A 190 18.50 -5.24 0.08
N ILE A 191 18.50 -6.56 0.23
CA ILE A 191 19.27 -7.48 -0.63
C ILE A 191 18.77 -7.39 -2.08
N LYS A 192 17.45 -7.38 -2.28
CA LYS A 192 16.83 -7.27 -3.61
C LYS A 192 17.23 -5.97 -4.31
N LYS A 193 17.20 -4.83 -3.61
CA LYS A 193 17.66 -3.53 -4.13
C LYS A 193 19.14 -3.56 -4.53
N LYS A 194 20.01 -4.03 -3.63
CA LYS A 194 21.46 -4.16 -3.92
C LYS A 194 21.73 -5.07 -5.12
N LYS A 195 20.99 -6.17 -5.25
CA LYS A 195 21.10 -7.09 -6.39
C LYS A 195 20.66 -6.42 -7.70
N ALA A 196 19.55 -5.69 -7.69
CA ALA A 196 19.08 -4.95 -8.85
C ALA A 196 20.08 -3.86 -9.29
N GLU A 197 20.62 -3.08 -8.34
CA GLU A 197 21.66 -2.09 -8.63
C GLU A 197 22.93 -2.71 -9.20
N LYS A 198 23.34 -3.89 -8.69
CA LYS A 198 24.47 -4.64 -9.23
C LYS A 198 24.20 -5.10 -10.66
N GLN A 199 23.01 -5.64 -10.93
CA GLN A 199 22.62 -6.06 -12.28
C GLN A 199 22.64 -4.91 -13.29
N ILE A 200 22.15 -3.73 -12.91
CA ILE A 200 22.19 -2.54 -13.77
C ILE A 200 23.64 -2.14 -14.06
N ARG A 201 24.50 -2.09 -13.03
CA ARG A 201 25.93 -1.79 -13.19
C ARG A 201 26.62 -2.81 -14.10
N ASP A 202 26.38 -4.09 -13.89
CA ASP A 202 26.94 -5.17 -14.69
C ASP A 202 26.48 -5.07 -16.16
N GLN A 203 25.22 -4.71 -16.41
CA GLN A 203 24.70 -4.50 -17.76
C GLN A 203 25.39 -3.31 -18.47
N ILE A 204 25.56 -2.18 -17.78
CA ILE A 204 26.27 -1.02 -18.31
C ILE A 204 27.73 -1.37 -18.61
N MET A 205 28.40 -2.05 -17.68
CA MET A 205 29.78 -2.49 -17.85
C MET A 205 29.93 -3.45 -19.05
N ARG A 206 29.04 -4.43 -19.18
CA ARG A 206 29.02 -5.34 -20.33
C ARG A 206 28.86 -4.58 -21.64
N ARG A 207 27.90 -3.64 -21.73
CA ARG A 207 27.71 -2.82 -22.94
C ARG A 207 28.97 -2.03 -23.30
N LYS A 208 29.62 -1.41 -22.32
CA LYS A 208 30.88 -0.67 -22.54
C LYS A 208 32.01 -1.60 -23.01
N LEU A 209 32.15 -2.77 -22.39
CA LEU A 209 33.14 -3.77 -22.79
C LEU A 209 32.91 -4.26 -24.22
N PHE A 210 31.67 -4.59 -24.57
CA PHE A 210 31.32 -4.98 -25.94
C PHE A 210 31.59 -3.88 -26.95
N ALA A 211 31.19 -2.64 -26.66
CA ALA A 211 31.47 -1.50 -27.52
C ALA A 211 32.98 -1.29 -27.73
N TRP A 212 33.77 -1.41 -26.66
CA TRP A 212 35.23 -1.29 -26.75
C TRP A 212 35.87 -2.45 -27.54
N GLN A 213 35.48 -3.69 -27.26
CA GLN A 213 35.96 -4.87 -27.98
C GLN A 213 35.63 -4.81 -29.47
N PHE A 214 34.46 -4.26 -29.83
CA PHE A 214 34.03 -4.09 -31.21
C PHE A 214 34.75 -2.92 -31.91
N ALA A 215 34.86 -1.77 -31.23
CA ALA A 215 35.48 -0.57 -31.79
C ALA A 215 36.98 -0.75 -32.04
N ARG A 216 37.71 -1.46 -31.18
CA ARG A 216 39.16 -1.62 -31.29
C ARG A 216 39.64 -2.18 -32.65
N PRO A 217 39.17 -3.35 -33.12
CA PRO A 217 39.56 -3.86 -34.44
C PRO A 217 38.98 -3.01 -35.57
N MET A 218 37.75 -2.50 -35.43
CA MET A 218 37.13 -1.67 -36.47
C MET A 218 37.89 -0.38 -36.73
N VAL A 219 38.33 0.32 -35.68
CA VAL A 219 39.11 1.55 -35.80
C VAL A 219 40.45 1.27 -36.47
N SER A 220 41.13 0.19 -36.08
CA SER A 220 42.38 -0.23 -36.74
C SER A 220 42.16 -0.48 -38.23
N GLN A 221 41.17 -1.31 -38.58
CA GLN A 221 40.85 -1.62 -39.97
C GLN A 221 40.43 -0.39 -40.77
N ALA A 222 39.66 0.52 -40.17
CA ALA A 222 39.24 1.75 -40.81
C ALA A 222 40.43 2.68 -41.09
N ILE A 223 41.38 2.78 -40.16
CA ILE A 223 42.63 3.53 -40.36
C ILE A 223 43.44 2.90 -41.50
N ASP A 224 43.61 1.58 -41.52
CA ASP A 224 44.35 0.89 -42.59
C ASP A 224 43.68 1.05 -43.96
N GLN A 225 42.34 1.00 -44.01
CA GLN A 225 41.59 1.24 -45.25
C GLN A 225 41.67 2.71 -45.68
N ALA A 226 41.58 3.65 -44.75
CA ALA A 226 41.72 5.08 -45.05
C ALA A 226 43.12 5.41 -45.56
N THR A 227 44.17 4.89 -44.94
CA THR A 227 45.56 5.13 -45.37
C THR A 227 45.83 4.50 -46.74
N THR A 228 45.39 3.26 -46.98
CA THR A 228 45.54 2.61 -48.29
C THR A 228 44.78 3.33 -49.40
N THR A 229 43.56 3.82 -49.12
CA THR A 229 42.80 4.60 -50.12
C THR A 229 43.43 5.96 -50.40
N LEU A 230 43.96 6.65 -49.39
CA LEU A 230 44.67 7.92 -49.57
C LEU A 230 46.01 7.74 -50.29
N GLN A 231 46.72 6.65 -50.02
CA GLN A 231 47.96 6.30 -50.70
C GLN A 231 47.71 5.97 -52.17
N LYS A 232 46.65 5.20 -52.49
CA LYS A 232 46.21 4.95 -53.88
C LYS A 232 45.82 6.23 -54.62
N LYS A 233 45.20 7.20 -53.93
CA LYS A 233 44.89 8.52 -54.49
C LYS A 233 46.13 9.42 -54.66
N GLY A 234 47.30 8.98 -54.21
CA GLY A 234 48.55 9.75 -54.32
C GLY A 234 48.61 10.97 -53.40
N VAL A 235 47.80 11.01 -52.33
CA VAL A 235 47.80 12.13 -51.37
C VAL A 235 49.09 12.14 -50.54
N PHE A 236 49.60 10.96 -50.20
CA PHE A 236 50.90 10.81 -49.54
C PHE A 236 51.99 10.70 -50.60
N TYR A 237 52.85 11.71 -50.69
CA TYR A 237 54.02 11.74 -51.56
C TYR A 237 55.25 12.13 -50.75
N ASP A 238 56.42 11.68 -51.19
CA ASP A 238 57.67 12.11 -50.57
C ASP A 238 57.98 13.55 -50.99
N PRO A 239 58.10 14.48 -50.02
CA PRO A 239 58.34 15.89 -50.33
C PRO A 239 59.66 16.09 -51.07
N MET A 240 60.69 15.28 -50.77
CA MET A 240 61.97 15.32 -51.46
C MET A 240 61.87 14.91 -52.93
N LEU A 241 61.20 13.79 -53.21
CA LEU A 241 61.00 13.33 -54.59
C LEU A 241 60.15 14.33 -55.40
N ARG A 242 59.13 14.94 -54.77
CA ARG A 242 58.31 15.96 -55.42
C ARG A 242 59.13 17.22 -55.73
N ASN A 243 59.92 17.70 -54.79
CA ASN A 243 60.78 18.86 -54.99
C ASN A 243 61.84 18.60 -56.06
N LEU A 244 62.45 17.41 -56.07
CA LEU A 244 63.41 17.02 -57.09
C LEU A 244 62.76 16.93 -58.47
N ALA A 245 61.55 16.36 -58.58
CA ALA A 245 60.81 16.32 -59.84
C ALA A 245 60.46 17.73 -60.36
N ILE A 246 60.08 18.66 -59.47
CA ILE A 246 59.81 20.06 -59.85
C ILE A 246 61.10 20.75 -60.30
N TRP A 247 62.20 20.56 -59.57
CA TRP A 247 63.50 21.13 -59.92
C TRP A 247 64.00 20.60 -61.27
N LEU A 248 63.96 19.28 -61.47
CA LEU A 248 64.38 18.63 -62.72
C LEU A 248 63.52 19.08 -63.90
N ALA A 249 62.21 19.22 -63.71
CA ALA A 249 61.34 19.78 -64.75
C ALA A 249 61.79 21.20 -65.11
N GLY A 250 62.07 22.05 -64.12
CA GLY A 250 62.61 23.39 -64.33
C GLY A 250 63.92 23.40 -65.12
N ASP A 251 64.87 22.56 -64.75
CA ASP A 251 66.18 22.44 -65.39
C ASP A 251 66.06 21.98 -66.86
N VAL A 252 65.26 20.94 -67.12
CA VAL A 252 65.01 20.42 -68.47
C VAL A 252 64.32 21.46 -69.36
N TYR A 253 63.35 22.20 -68.83
CA TYR A 253 62.69 23.27 -69.59
C TYR A 253 63.64 24.42 -69.90
N GLN A 254 64.49 24.84 -68.95
CA GLN A 254 65.50 25.88 -69.20
C GLN A 254 66.52 25.45 -70.25
N ALA A 255 67.04 24.22 -70.15
CA ALA A 255 67.96 23.69 -71.16
C ALA A 255 67.30 23.58 -72.55
N ALA A 256 66.03 23.15 -72.62
CA ALA A 256 65.28 23.11 -73.88
C ALA A 256 65.11 24.52 -74.47
N ASP A 257 64.70 25.50 -73.67
CA ASP A 257 64.57 26.90 -74.09
C ASP A 257 65.90 27.47 -74.61
N ASP A 258 67.03 27.18 -73.95
CA ASP A 258 68.35 27.61 -74.39
C ASP A 258 68.74 26.99 -75.74
N THR A 259 68.45 25.70 -75.96
CA THR A 259 68.71 25.08 -77.27
C THR A 259 67.83 25.65 -78.38
N ILE A 260 66.56 25.95 -78.09
CA ILE A 260 65.64 26.58 -79.03
C ILE A 260 66.12 28.00 -79.36
N ARG A 261 66.56 28.76 -78.35
CA ARG A 261 67.14 30.10 -78.54
C ARG A 261 68.40 30.06 -79.38
N LEU A 262 69.33 29.14 -79.09
CA LEU A 262 70.54 28.97 -79.89
C LEU A 262 70.22 28.61 -81.35
N ARG A 263 69.22 27.74 -81.59
CA ARG A 263 68.74 27.46 -82.94
C ARG A 263 68.13 28.69 -83.60
N ALA A 264 67.27 29.43 -82.91
CA ALA A 264 66.67 30.66 -83.44
C ALA A 264 67.74 31.69 -83.84
N LEU A 265 68.71 31.95 -82.96
CA LEU A 265 69.85 32.84 -83.25
C LEU A 265 70.69 32.34 -84.43
N SER A 266 70.92 31.02 -84.51
CA SER A 266 71.67 30.45 -85.64
C SER A 266 70.94 30.62 -86.97
N VAL A 267 69.61 30.51 -86.98
CA VAL A 267 68.77 30.75 -88.16
C VAL A 267 68.78 32.22 -88.53
N GLU A 268 68.62 33.14 -87.57
CA GLU A 268 68.72 34.59 -87.82
C GLU A 268 70.08 34.98 -88.41
N LEU A 269 71.18 34.39 -87.90
CA LEU A 269 72.53 34.64 -88.42
C LEU A 269 72.71 34.08 -89.83
N LEU A 270 72.20 32.87 -90.11
CA LEU A 270 72.21 32.26 -91.45
C LEU A 270 71.38 33.09 -92.45
N ASP A 271 70.19 33.53 -92.06
CA ASP A 271 69.34 34.40 -92.87
C ASP A 271 70.02 35.74 -93.15
N GLY A 272 70.68 36.34 -92.15
CA GLY A 272 71.49 37.54 -92.31
C GLY A 272 72.66 37.34 -93.28
N MET A 273 73.38 36.22 -93.19
CA MET A 273 74.45 35.87 -94.12
C MET A 273 73.94 35.62 -95.54
N LEU A 274 72.83 34.88 -95.70
CA LEU A 274 72.18 34.66 -96.99
C LEU A 274 71.75 35.98 -97.63
N TYR A 275 71.13 36.88 -96.86
CA TYR A 275 70.75 38.20 -97.31
C TYR A 275 71.97 39.02 -97.78
N TYR A 276 73.07 39.00 -97.02
CA TYR A 276 74.32 39.65 -97.40
C TYR A 276 74.92 39.06 -98.68
N CYS A 277 74.97 37.72 -98.81
CA CYS A 277 75.46 37.05 -100.01
C CYS A 277 74.61 37.36 -101.25
N VAL A 278 73.28 37.38 -101.13
CA VAL A 278 72.37 37.76 -102.23
C VAL A 278 72.55 39.23 -102.60
N TYR A 279 72.70 40.12 -101.62
CA TYR A 279 72.97 41.54 -101.87
C TYR A 279 74.30 41.76 -102.60
N VAL A 280 75.39 41.11 -102.15
CA VAL A 280 76.72 41.20 -102.81
C VAL A 280 76.72 40.55 -104.20
N ALA A 281 75.98 39.45 -104.40
CA ALA A 281 75.84 38.83 -105.72
C ALA A 281 75.00 39.67 -106.69
N GLY A 282 73.93 40.32 -106.20
CA GLY A 282 73.12 41.26 -106.97
C GLY A 282 73.87 42.51 -107.40
N LEU A 283 74.77 43.03 -106.54
CA LEU A 283 75.67 44.15 -106.87
C LEU A 283 76.77 43.80 -107.89
N ARG A 284 77.00 42.52 -108.19
CA ARG A 284 77.95 42.07 -109.21
C ARG A 284 77.31 41.80 -110.59
N MET A 285 75.99 41.86 -110.70
CA MET A 285 75.24 41.71 -111.95
C MET A 285 74.70 43.04 -112.52
N CYS A 286 75.13 44.18 -111.98
CA CYS A 286 74.93 45.51 -112.55
C CYS A 286 76.27 46.14 -112.92
#